data_AF-A0A351ZWW4-F1
#
_entry.id   AF-A0A351ZWW4-F1
#
_cell.length_a   1.000
_cell.length_b   1.000
_cell.length_c   1.000
_cell.angle_alpha   90.00
_cell.angle_beta   90.00
_cell.angle_gamma   90.00
#
_symmetry.space_group_name_H-M   'P 1'
#
loop_
_entity.id
_entity.type
_entity.pdbx_description
1 polymer ?
#
loop_
_entity_poly.entity_id
_entity_poly.type
_entity_poly.pdbx_seq_one_letter_code
_entity_poly.pdbx_strand_id
1 'polypeptide(L)'
;MNIRRKSAIALALMTALVVHQVGAQTDGAYVGKFKGVLRSLSNYRYGDISVFRVDGQLFADVQRYLNPPPVDKTGSIEKLSKKDQNLVDEIKRAVKRSQIYDKIVEALETAGYAPNDLADQDVQNVIQFFLDQRQYESENFTGAYLVTSKYQRGETGENLVVVGLMKTRVKPAGNTIRDLRGVNPGDIITRFELTRLDPPPSSAKTYDDKMYGFLKDQVIQNNVTNVTLEAQGIDDLDTRFVRQVFGNAVGVPEDDVQQYIKITNGIPVSYIGPNELTISAADMISYKRYRPDATTKIIKVMTLDSTGTETETEVEVPTYNGRLAQYGFELRYGLEDINYPTLWSERISVNAVWSQARLGVILPTSGWSELATSFGNQRSMTSAGFGVNASLEVPIKIIAESGVFNFSGSYVFDDASSTKRKRTDSILQTPFDFLVRFHASAQYTFAIRVDDSNLFRFRLGGTGYSMERWFDKDTTNAEGDPTTVLRKFDSKFIGGVSGKIEFMNTSWSTPLGASLQYFDEALLGNLWLQIQASQNLGFRLDVNMFTPVFRDPRAWENSAVFMPSLRAILNF
;
A
#
# COMPACT_ATOMS: atom_id res chain seq x y z
N MET A 1 -23.15 64.10 -47.86
CA MET A 1 -23.45 62.86 -48.63
C MET A 1 -22.42 61.74 -48.40
N ASN A 2 -21.83 61.56 -47.20
CA ASN A 2 -20.79 60.53 -46.99
C ASN A 2 -20.83 59.76 -45.65
N ILE A 3 -21.86 59.95 -44.81
CA ILE A 3 -21.97 59.24 -43.52
C ILE A 3 -23.12 58.21 -43.54
N ARG A 4 -24.24 58.50 -44.23
CA ARG A 4 -25.38 57.55 -44.34
C ARG A 4 -25.13 56.33 -45.23
N ARG A 5 -24.13 56.36 -46.13
CA ARG A 5 -23.76 55.18 -46.95
C ARG A 5 -22.87 54.17 -46.22
N LYS A 6 -22.13 54.59 -45.19
CA LYS A 6 -21.25 53.67 -44.43
C LYS A 6 -22.03 52.85 -43.40
N SER A 7 -23.09 53.40 -42.82
CA SER A 7 -23.96 52.67 -41.88
C SER A 7 -24.82 51.60 -42.57
N ALA A 8 -25.22 51.80 -43.84
CA ALA A 8 -26.00 50.82 -44.58
C ALA A 8 -25.17 49.59 -45.02
N ILE A 9 -23.88 49.79 -45.33
CA ILE A 9 -22.98 48.68 -45.71
C ILE A 9 -22.55 47.87 -44.47
N ALA A 10 -22.36 48.52 -43.32
CA ALA A 10 -22.05 47.82 -42.06
C ALA A 10 -23.24 47.02 -41.53
N LEU A 11 -24.47 47.54 -41.68
CA LEU A 11 -25.68 46.81 -41.28
C LEU A 11 -25.99 45.65 -42.23
N ALA A 12 -25.78 45.82 -43.55
CA ALA A 12 -25.96 44.75 -44.53
C ALA A 12 -24.93 43.61 -44.38
N LEU A 13 -23.67 43.91 -44.02
CA LEU A 13 -22.68 42.87 -43.69
C LEU A 13 -22.99 42.15 -42.36
N MET A 14 -23.55 42.85 -41.38
CA MET A 14 -24.00 42.23 -40.12
C MET A 14 -25.24 41.34 -40.31
N THR A 15 -26.20 41.70 -41.18
CA THR A 15 -27.34 40.81 -41.49
C THR A 15 -27.01 39.68 -42.48
N ALA A 16 -26.00 39.83 -43.34
CA ALA A 16 -25.53 38.75 -44.22
C ALA A 16 -24.70 37.67 -43.48
N LEU A 17 -24.17 38.01 -42.30
CA LEU A 17 -23.54 37.05 -41.37
C LEU A 17 -24.54 36.33 -40.44
N VAL A 18 -25.81 36.77 -40.40
CA VAL A 18 -26.87 36.18 -39.54
C VAL A 18 -27.80 35.22 -40.30
N VAL A 19 -27.61 35.04 -41.62
CA VAL A 19 -28.37 34.06 -42.42
C VAL A 19 -27.44 33.16 -43.24
N HIS A 20 -26.36 32.68 -42.62
CA HIS A 20 -25.76 31.42 -43.07
C HIS A 20 -26.44 30.28 -42.33
N GLN A 21 -27.44 29.74 -43.02
CA GLN A 21 -27.99 28.40 -42.89
C GLN A 21 -27.37 27.57 -41.76
N VAL A 22 -28.14 27.40 -40.68
CA VAL A 22 -28.15 26.16 -39.89
C VAL A 22 -28.77 25.08 -40.79
N GLY A 23 -28.10 24.80 -41.90
CA GLY A 23 -28.29 23.57 -42.65
C GLY A 23 -27.48 22.51 -41.91
N ALA A 24 -28.13 21.39 -41.60
CA ALA A 24 -27.51 20.21 -41.05
C ALA A 24 -26.26 19.81 -41.88
N GLN A 25 -25.10 20.36 -41.51
CA GLN A 25 -23.82 19.85 -41.94
C GLN A 25 -23.64 18.53 -41.21
N THR A 26 -23.59 17.47 -41.99
CA THR A 26 -23.57 16.06 -41.60
C THR A 26 -22.65 15.77 -40.39
N ASP A 27 -23.23 15.14 -39.35
CA ASP A 27 -22.62 14.78 -38.07
C ASP A 27 -21.25 14.07 -38.17
N GLY A 28 -20.97 13.38 -39.28
CA GLY A 28 -19.73 12.61 -39.46
C GLY A 28 -18.44 13.45 -39.40
N ALA A 29 -18.46 14.68 -39.91
CA ALA A 29 -17.29 15.57 -39.89
C ALA A 29 -16.99 16.11 -38.48
N TYR A 30 -18.04 16.31 -37.67
CA TYR A 30 -17.92 16.70 -36.26
C TYR A 30 -17.43 15.53 -35.40
N VAL A 31 -17.97 14.33 -35.61
CA VAL A 31 -17.53 13.10 -34.92
C VAL A 31 -16.05 12.83 -35.19
N GLY A 32 -15.58 12.97 -36.42
CA GLY A 32 -14.17 12.78 -36.77
C GLY A 32 -13.23 13.79 -36.09
N LYS A 33 -13.58 15.08 -36.11
CA LYS A 33 -12.82 16.13 -35.40
C LYS A 33 -12.81 15.91 -33.89
N PHE A 34 -13.94 15.51 -33.32
CA PHE A 34 -14.10 15.27 -31.90
C PHE A 34 -13.30 14.05 -31.42
N LYS A 35 -13.32 12.94 -32.17
CA LYS A 35 -12.44 11.78 -31.94
C LYS A 35 -10.96 12.17 -32.03
N GLY A 36 -10.59 13.08 -32.93
CA GLY A 36 -9.24 13.64 -33.01
C GLY A 36 -8.83 14.44 -31.76
N VAL A 37 -9.74 15.26 -31.21
CA VAL A 37 -9.52 16.02 -29.97
C VAL A 37 -9.35 15.09 -28.77
N LEU A 38 -10.20 14.07 -28.63
CA LEU A 38 -10.10 13.07 -27.56
C LEU A 38 -8.86 12.17 -27.69
N ARG A 39 -8.28 12.03 -28.88
CA ARG A 39 -7.02 11.30 -29.02
C ARG A 39 -5.81 12.09 -28.50
N SER A 40 -5.85 13.41 -28.57
CA SER A 40 -4.68 14.23 -28.23
C SER A 40 -4.56 14.43 -26.73
N LEU A 41 -3.63 13.73 -26.11
CA LEU A 41 -3.31 13.82 -24.67
C LEU A 41 -3.02 15.26 -24.19
N SER A 42 -2.51 16.11 -25.08
CA SER A 42 -2.30 17.55 -24.79
C SER A 42 -3.58 18.25 -24.34
N ASN A 43 -4.75 17.80 -24.82
CA ASN A 43 -6.04 18.40 -24.51
C ASN A 43 -6.54 18.00 -23.12
N TYR A 44 -6.04 16.91 -22.57
CA TYR A 44 -6.35 16.47 -21.21
C TYR A 44 -5.60 17.32 -20.19
N ARG A 45 -4.30 17.55 -20.44
CA ARG A 45 -3.39 18.29 -19.56
C ARG A 45 -3.86 19.70 -19.20
N TYR A 46 -4.54 20.39 -20.11
CA TYR A 46 -4.98 21.78 -19.93
C TYR A 46 -6.50 21.96 -20.10
N GLY A 47 -7.27 20.87 -20.19
CA GLY A 47 -8.70 20.90 -20.43
C GLY A 47 -9.53 20.81 -19.15
N ASP A 48 -10.70 21.44 -19.13
CA ASP A 48 -11.72 21.29 -18.08
C ASP A 48 -12.50 19.97 -18.24
N ILE A 49 -11.78 18.85 -18.25
CA ILE A 49 -12.34 17.51 -18.37
C ILE A 49 -11.90 16.62 -17.21
N SER A 50 -12.72 15.63 -16.90
CA SER A 50 -12.41 14.58 -15.93
C SER A 50 -12.38 13.22 -16.62
N VAL A 51 -11.36 12.43 -16.33
CA VAL A 51 -11.15 11.08 -16.88
C VAL A 51 -11.37 10.06 -15.77
N PHE A 52 -12.18 9.06 -16.05
CA PHE A 52 -12.47 7.97 -15.13
C PHE A 52 -12.12 6.63 -15.77
N ARG A 53 -11.48 5.74 -15.02
CA ARG A 53 -11.22 4.36 -15.43
C ARG A 53 -12.41 3.49 -15.03
N VAL A 54 -12.84 2.65 -15.96
CA VAL A 54 -13.91 1.67 -15.75
C VAL A 54 -13.25 0.34 -15.39
N ASP A 55 -13.48 -0.13 -14.17
CA ASP A 55 -12.83 -1.32 -13.60
C ASP A 55 -13.87 -2.37 -13.14
N GLY A 56 -13.40 -3.59 -12.85
CA GLY A 56 -14.21 -4.63 -12.20
C GLY A 56 -15.40 -5.14 -13.01
N GLN A 57 -16.53 -5.39 -12.35
CA GLN A 57 -17.73 -5.93 -12.98
C GLN A 57 -18.32 -4.98 -14.04
N LEU A 58 -18.25 -3.67 -13.81
CA LEU A 58 -18.74 -2.67 -14.76
C LEU A 58 -17.96 -2.73 -16.08
N PHE A 59 -16.64 -2.94 -16.02
CA PHE A 59 -15.83 -3.15 -17.21
C PHE A 59 -16.26 -4.40 -17.97
N ALA A 60 -16.45 -5.52 -17.27
CA ALA A 60 -16.88 -6.78 -17.88
C ALA A 60 -18.25 -6.65 -18.58
N ASP A 61 -19.19 -5.94 -17.96
CA ASP A 61 -20.52 -5.69 -18.53
C ASP A 61 -20.45 -4.80 -19.79
N VAL A 62 -19.64 -3.73 -19.74
CA VAL A 62 -19.39 -2.85 -20.89
C VAL A 62 -18.68 -3.59 -22.02
N GLN A 63 -17.70 -4.43 -21.71
CA GLN A 63 -16.99 -5.25 -22.69
C GLN A 63 -17.91 -6.24 -23.38
N ARG A 64 -18.69 -6.99 -22.61
CA ARG A 64 -19.65 -7.96 -23.15
C ARG A 64 -20.75 -7.30 -23.98
N TYR A 65 -21.13 -6.07 -23.66
CA TYR A 65 -22.14 -5.35 -24.44
C TYR A 65 -21.57 -4.80 -25.75
N LEU A 66 -20.39 -4.15 -25.70
CA LEU A 66 -19.78 -3.52 -26.87
C LEU A 66 -19.09 -4.51 -27.82
N ASN A 67 -18.70 -5.67 -27.31
CA ASN A 67 -18.17 -6.80 -28.06
C ASN A 67 -18.84 -8.08 -27.53
N PRO A 68 -20.05 -8.42 -27.98
CA PRO A 68 -20.74 -9.62 -27.50
C PRO A 68 -20.06 -10.90 -28.01
N PRO A 69 -19.91 -11.93 -27.17
CA PRO A 69 -19.33 -13.19 -27.60
C PRO A 69 -20.22 -13.83 -28.69
N PRO A 70 -19.63 -14.44 -29.73
CA PRO A 70 -20.40 -15.15 -30.74
C PRO A 70 -21.13 -16.33 -30.10
N VAL A 71 -22.38 -16.52 -30.52
CA VAL A 71 -23.24 -17.61 -30.05
C VAL A 71 -23.56 -18.49 -31.24
N ASP A 72 -23.47 -19.81 -31.05
CA ASP A 72 -23.95 -20.77 -32.04
C ASP A 72 -25.47 -20.69 -32.13
N LYS A 73 -25.98 -20.00 -33.15
CA LYS A 73 -27.42 -19.79 -33.37
C LYS A 73 -28.12 -21.04 -33.93
N THR A 74 -27.38 -21.96 -34.53
CA THR A 74 -27.92 -23.10 -35.27
C THR A 74 -27.81 -24.43 -34.50
N GLY A 75 -27.04 -24.43 -33.40
CA GLY A 75 -26.69 -25.63 -32.65
C GLY A 75 -25.81 -26.58 -33.46
N SER A 76 -25.15 -26.08 -34.52
CA SER A 76 -24.37 -26.88 -35.45
C SER A 76 -23.13 -27.47 -34.76
N ILE A 77 -22.58 -26.81 -33.74
CA ILE A 77 -21.46 -27.35 -32.96
C ILE A 77 -21.91 -28.58 -32.17
N GLU A 78 -23.06 -28.53 -31.50
CA GLU A 78 -23.57 -29.66 -30.72
C GLU A 78 -23.99 -30.84 -31.61
N LYS A 79 -24.56 -30.55 -32.79
CA LYS A 79 -24.90 -31.58 -33.79
C LYS A 79 -23.65 -32.23 -34.39
N LEU A 80 -22.66 -31.43 -34.77
CA LEU A 80 -21.43 -31.92 -35.38
C LEU A 80 -20.56 -32.66 -34.37
N SER A 81 -20.46 -32.20 -33.13
CA SER A 81 -19.73 -32.91 -32.06
C SER A 81 -20.30 -34.29 -31.73
N LYS A 82 -21.64 -34.45 -31.79
CA LYS A 82 -22.30 -35.76 -31.62
C LYS A 82 -22.05 -36.71 -32.79
N LYS A 83 -21.86 -36.18 -34.00
CA LYS A 83 -21.63 -36.94 -35.24
C LYS A 83 -20.15 -37.29 -35.42
N ASP A 84 -19.27 -36.30 -35.26
CA ASP A 84 -17.83 -36.41 -35.43
C ASP A 84 -17.10 -35.31 -34.63
N GLN A 85 -16.67 -35.65 -33.42
CA GLN A 85 -15.90 -34.75 -32.56
C GLN A 85 -14.51 -34.42 -33.13
N ASN A 86 -13.89 -35.36 -33.89
CA ASN A 86 -12.55 -35.17 -34.43
C ASN A 86 -12.55 -34.10 -35.53
N LEU A 87 -13.62 -34.04 -36.33
CA LEU A 87 -13.82 -33.00 -37.33
C LEU A 87 -13.95 -31.61 -36.68
N VAL A 88 -14.70 -31.48 -35.58
CA VAL A 88 -14.80 -30.21 -34.83
C VAL A 88 -13.43 -29.75 -34.33
N ASP A 89 -12.62 -30.66 -33.79
CA ASP A 89 -11.29 -30.36 -33.29
C ASP A 89 -10.29 -30.02 -34.41
N GLU A 90 -10.42 -30.64 -35.59
CA GLU A 90 -9.62 -30.30 -36.76
C GLU A 90 -10.02 -28.94 -37.33
N ILE A 91 -11.32 -28.62 -37.41
CA ILE A 91 -11.80 -27.29 -37.81
C ILE A 91 -11.21 -26.23 -36.88
N LYS A 92 -11.26 -26.45 -35.57
CA LYS A 92 -10.66 -25.54 -34.58
C LYS A 92 -9.15 -25.36 -34.79
N ARG A 93 -8.43 -26.42 -35.16
CA ARG A 93 -6.99 -26.35 -35.49
C ARG A 93 -6.72 -25.62 -36.80
N ALA A 94 -7.53 -25.85 -37.84
CA ALA A 94 -7.41 -25.18 -39.13
C ALA A 94 -7.70 -23.67 -39.01
N VAL A 95 -8.74 -23.30 -38.26
CA VAL A 95 -9.09 -21.89 -37.97
C VAL A 95 -8.02 -21.20 -37.13
N LYS A 96 -7.26 -21.93 -36.28
CA LYS A 96 -6.07 -21.37 -35.61
C LYS A 96 -4.91 -21.07 -36.58
N ARG A 97 -4.81 -21.78 -37.70
CA ARG A 97 -3.72 -21.61 -38.69
C ARG A 97 -4.03 -20.58 -39.76
N SER A 98 -5.30 -20.40 -40.15
CA SER A 98 -5.71 -19.48 -41.21
C SER A 98 -6.99 -18.72 -40.85
N GLN A 99 -7.13 -17.50 -41.39
CA GLN A 99 -8.37 -16.71 -41.35
C GLN A 99 -9.13 -16.75 -42.69
N ILE A 100 -8.53 -17.35 -43.72
CA ILE A 100 -9.11 -17.46 -45.06
C ILE A 100 -9.86 -18.79 -45.13
N TYR A 101 -11.17 -18.71 -45.41
CA TYR A 101 -12.07 -19.85 -45.50
C TYR A 101 -11.54 -20.95 -46.42
N ASP A 102 -11.11 -20.60 -47.64
CA ASP A 102 -10.61 -21.57 -48.63
C ASP A 102 -9.39 -22.36 -48.13
N LYS A 103 -8.48 -21.70 -47.42
CA LYS A 103 -7.30 -22.35 -46.82
C LYS A 103 -7.66 -23.25 -45.64
N ILE A 104 -8.77 -22.97 -44.96
CA ILE A 104 -9.29 -23.83 -43.89
C ILE A 104 -9.85 -25.10 -44.51
N VAL A 105 -10.62 -24.98 -45.59
CA VAL A 105 -11.17 -26.13 -46.33
C VAL A 105 -10.04 -26.99 -46.92
N GLU A 106 -9.05 -26.39 -47.58
CA GLU A 106 -7.87 -27.10 -48.12
C GLU A 106 -7.09 -27.87 -47.03
N ALA A 107 -6.97 -27.28 -45.83
CA ALA A 107 -6.33 -27.94 -44.69
C ALA A 107 -7.14 -29.14 -44.16
N LEU A 108 -8.46 -29.08 -44.23
CA LEU A 108 -9.35 -30.19 -43.84
C LEU A 108 -9.36 -31.30 -44.89
N GLU A 109 -9.32 -30.96 -46.19
CA GLU A 109 -9.15 -31.93 -47.27
C GLU A 109 -7.81 -32.67 -47.14
N THR A 110 -6.73 -31.94 -46.84
CA THR A 110 -5.40 -32.52 -46.58
C THR A 110 -5.39 -33.41 -45.34
N ALA A 111 -6.26 -33.15 -44.37
CA ALA A 111 -6.44 -33.98 -43.17
C ALA A 111 -7.27 -35.26 -43.43
N GLY A 112 -7.77 -35.47 -44.65
CA GLY A 112 -8.44 -36.69 -45.08
C GLY A 112 -9.97 -36.64 -45.08
N TYR A 113 -10.58 -35.46 -44.91
CA TYR A 113 -12.04 -35.30 -44.98
C TYR A 113 -12.50 -35.11 -46.43
N ALA A 114 -13.59 -35.78 -46.82
CA ALA A 114 -14.09 -35.72 -48.19
C ALA A 114 -14.75 -34.34 -48.49
N PRO A 115 -14.64 -33.81 -49.71
CA PRO A 115 -15.24 -32.52 -50.07
C PRO A 115 -16.75 -32.43 -49.82
N ASN A 116 -17.47 -33.55 -49.94
CA ASN A 116 -18.90 -33.62 -49.68
C ASN A 116 -19.25 -33.44 -48.19
N ASP A 117 -18.39 -33.91 -47.28
CA ASP A 117 -18.57 -33.73 -45.84
C ASP A 117 -18.27 -32.29 -45.42
N LEU A 118 -17.32 -31.63 -46.10
CA LEU A 118 -16.97 -30.23 -45.87
C LEU A 118 -18.00 -29.25 -46.47
N ALA A 119 -18.78 -29.70 -47.45
CA ALA A 119 -19.91 -28.96 -48.00
C ALA A 119 -21.17 -29.03 -47.13
N ASP A 120 -21.18 -29.85 -46.07
CA ASP A 120 -22.29 -29.94 -45.11
C ASP A 120 -22.51 -28.59 -44.42
N GLN A 121 -23.76 -28.15 -44.37
CA GLN A 121 -24.13 -26.84 -43.83
C GLN A 121 -23.78 -26.70 -42.34
N ASP A 122 -23.80 -27.79 -41.57
CA ASP A 122 -23.37 -27.77 -40.17
C ASP A 122 -21.85 -27.56 -40.05
N VAL A 123 -21.06 -28.11 -40.97
CA VAL A 123 -19.60 -27.90 -41.00
C VAL A 123 -19.24 -26.47 -41.37
N GLN A 124 -19.91 -25.89 -42.37
CA GLN A 124 -19.73 -24.49 -42.76
C GLN A 124 -20.09 -23.52 -41.63
N ASN A 125 -21.19 -23.79 -40.92
CA ASN A 125 -21.62 -23.00 -39.77
C ASN A 125 -20.59 -23.06 -38.62
N VAL A 126 -20.00 -24.24 -38.37
CA VAL A 126 -18.97 -24.42 -37.34
C VAL A 126 -17.66 -23.70 -37.71
N ILE A 127 -17.24 -23.75 -38.97
CA ILE A 127 -16.10 -22.98 -39.47
C ILE A 127 -16.34 -21.47 -39.26
N GLN A 128 -17.52 -20.98 -39.66
CA GLN A 128 -17.88 -19.57 -39.47
C GLN A 128 -17.90 -19.18 -37.99
N PHE A 129 -18.47 -20.01 -37.12
CA PHE A 129 -18.47 -19.76 -35.68
C PHE A 129 -17.05 -19.59 -35.10
N PHE A 130 -16.11 -20.46 -35.46
CA PHE A 130 -14.74 -20.35 -34.96
C PHE A 130 -13.98 -19.16 -35.57
N LEU A 131 -14.30 -18.78 -36.81
CA LEU A 131 -13.78 -17.55 -37.42
C LEU A 131 -14.29 -16.31 -36.66
N ASP A 132 -15.58 -16.26 -36.37
CA ASP A 132 -16.20 -15.19 -35.57
C ASP A 132 -15.63 -15.16 -34.15
N GLN A 133 -15.37 -16.32 -33.53
CA GLN A 133 -14.73 -16.42 -32.21
C GLN A 133 -13.31 -15.86 -32.22
N ARG A 134 -12.53 -16.19 -33.26
CA ARG A 134 -11.17 -15.65 -33.40
C ARG A 134 -11.18 -14.14 -33.64
N GLN A 135 -12.12 -13.64 -34.43
CA GLN A 135 -12.30 -12.20 -34.64
C GLN A 135 -12.68 -11.50 -33.33
N TYR A 136 -13.63 -12.06 -32.58
CA TYR A 136 -14.04 -11.59 -31.25
C TYR A 136 -12.84 -11.48 -30.29
N GLU A 137 -11.98 -12.51 -30.24
CA GLU A 137 -10.77 -12.49 -29.41
C GLU A 137 -9.79 -11.38 -29.82
N SER A 138 -9.69 -11.08 -31.11
CA SER A 138 -8.82 -10.01 -31.63
C SER A 138 -9.36 -8.60 -31.43
N GLU A 139 -10.68 -8.46 -31.28
CA GLU A 139 -11.38 -7.18 -31.09
C GLU A 139 -11.58 -6.84 -29.60
N ASN A 140 -11.28 -7.77 -28.69
CA ASN A 140 -11.33 -7.52 -27.26
C ASN A 140 -10.41 -6.37 -26.86
N PHE A 141 -11.02 -5.36 -26.25
CA PHE A 141 -10.31 -4.31 -25.55
C PHE A 141 -10.05 -4.73 -24.10
N THR A 142 -8.95 -4.24 -23.54
CA THR A 142 -8.43 -4.64 -22.23
C THR A 142 -8.59 -3.57 -21.16
N GLY A 143 -9.02 -2.36 -21.54
CA GLY A 143 -9.39 -1.28 -20.63
C GLY A 143 -10.39 -0.32 -21.24
N ALA A 144 -11.08 0.44 -20.39
CA ALA A 144 -12.02 1.47 -20.83
C ALA A 144 -11.96 2.72 -19.92
N TYR A 145 -12.03 3.89 -20.54
CA TYR A 145 -11.93 5.19 -19.86
C TYR A 145 -13.09 6.09 -20.29
N LEU A 146 -13.79 6.64 -19.31
CA LEU A 146 -14.85 7.61 -19.52
C LEU A 146 -14.28 9.03 -19.44
N VAL A 147 -14.57 9.84 -20.43
CA VAL A 147 -14.24 11.27 -20.43
C VAL A 147 -15.51 12.06 -20.18
N THR A 148 -15.44 12.99 -19.25
CA THR A 148 -16.57 13.84 -18.86
C THR A 148 -16.13 15.29 -18.76
N SER A 149 -17.09 16.22 -18.69
CA SER A 149 -16.84 17.57 -18.21
C SER A 149 -16.32 17.53 -16.77
N LYS A 150 -15.62 18.58 -16.34
CA LYS A 150 -15.11 18.71 -14.96
C LYS A 150 -16.16 18.30 -13.92
N TYR A 151 -15.84 17.27 -13.13
CA TYR A 151 -16.69 16.75 -12.07
C TYR A 151 -16.13 17.17 -10.71
N GLN A 152 -16.97 17.76 -9.85
CA GLN A 152 -16.65 17.97 -8.44
C GLN A 152 -17.40 16.96 -7.58
N ARG A 153 -16.67 16.27 -6.70
CA ARG A 153 -17.22 15.21 -5.86
C ARG A 153 -18.23 15.82 -4.88
N GLY A 154 -19.47 15.31 -4.88
CA GLY A 154 -20.57 15.79 -4.03
C GLY A 154 -21.60 16.68 -4.74
N GLU A 155 -21.39 17.01 -6.03
CA GLU A 155 -22.45 17.61 -6.85
C GLU A 155 -23.51 16.57 -7.21
N THR A 156 -24.76 17.01 -7.37
CA THR A 156 -25.92 16.17 -7.76
C THR A 156 -25.80 15.58 -9.17
N GLY A 157 -24.72 15.89 -9.90
CA GLY A 157 -24.45 15.38 -11.24
C GLY A 157 -25.31 16.00 -12.34
N GLU A 158 -26.14 17.00 -12.03
CA GLU A 158 -27.01 17.67 -13.01
C GLU A 158 -26.21 18.26 -14.18
N ASN A 159 -25.07 18.90 -13.88
CA ASN A 159 -24.19 19.53 -14.87
C ASN A 159 -23.14 18.58 -15.47
N LEU A 160 -23.10 17.30 -15.05
CA LEU A 160 -22.13 16.34 -15.57
C LEU A 160 -22.51 15.94 -17.00
N VAL A 161 -21.56 16.12 -17.92
CA VAL A 161 -21.68 15.73 -19.33
C VAL A 161 -20.67 14.64 -19.64
N VAL A 162 -21.15 13.47 -20.09
CA VAL A 162 -20.27 12.43 -20.64
C VAL A 162 -19.86 12.84 -22.07
N VAL A 163 -18.57 13.07 -22.25
CA VAL A 163 -17.95 13.52 -23.50
C VAL A 163 -17.72 12.33 -24.43
N GLY A 164 -17.26 11.20 -23.88
CA GLY A 164 -17.11 9.95 -24.62
C GLY A 164 -16.55 8.80 -23.79
N LEU A 165 -16.58 7.60 -24.36
CA LEU A 165 -15.99 6.37 -23.82
C LEU A 165 -14.84 5.94 -24.73
N MET A 166 -13.66 5.75 -24.17
CA MET A 166 -12.45 5.33 -24.88
C MET A 166 -12.11 3.89 -24.52
N LYS A 167 -11.95 3.03 -25.53
CA LYS A 167 -11.49 1.66 -25.36
C LYS A 167 -9.97 1.61 -25.55
N THR A 168 -9.27 0.89 -24.69
CA THR A 168 -7.83 0.63 -24.83
C THR A 168 -7.59 -0.85 -25.06
N ARG A 169 -6.64 -1.16 -25.94
CA ARG A 169 -6.16 -2.54 -26.15
C ARG A 169 -4.90 -2.85 -25.35
N VAL A 170 -4.38 -1.87 -24.62
CA VAL A 170 -3.27 -2.01 -23.68
C VAL A 170 -3.84 -2.36 -22.32
N LYS A 171 -3.31 -3.44 -21.71
CA LYS A 171 -3.69 -3.83 -20.35
C LYS A 171 -3.33 -2.67 -19.40
N PRO A 172 -4.28 -2.16 -18.60
CA PRO A 172 -4.02 -1.03 -17.71
C PRO A 172 -2.83 -1.36 -16.79
N ALA A 173 -1.73 -0.62 -16.93
CA ALA A 173 -0.49 -0.83 -16.18
C ALA A 173 -0.32 0.17 -15.03
N GLY A 174 -1.37 0.93 -14.70
CA GLY A 174 -1.31 2.03 -13.72
C GLY A 174 -0.70 3.32 -14.27
N ASN A 175 -0.55 3.45 -15.59
CA ASN A 175 -0.12 4.68 -16.25
C ASN A 175 -1.15 5.09 -17.31
N THR A 176 -2.14 5.88 -16.88
CA THR A 176 -3.26 6.32 -17.72
C THR A 176 -2.79 7.08 -18.97
N ILE A 177 -1.67 7.79 -18.95
CA ILE A 177 -1.11 8.46 -20.13
C ILE A 177 -0.69 7.45 -21.19
N ARG A 178 0.04 6.40 -20.78
CA ARG A 178 0.49 5.35 -21.71
C ARG A 178 -0.69 4.62 -22.33
N ASP A 179 -1.70 4.33 -21.52
CA ASP A 179 -2.91 3.62 -21.93
C ASP A 179 -3.70 4.44 -22.98
N LEU A 180 -3.84 5.75 -22.75
CA LEU A 180 -4.60 6.64 -23.61
C LEU A 180 -3.83 7.10 -24.86
N ARG A 181 -2.49 7.07 -24.86
CA ARG A 181 -1.64 7.45 -26.02
C ARG A 181 -1.89 6.56 -27.23
N GLY A 182 -2.26 5.30 -27.00
CA GLY A 182 -2.48 4.28 -28.03
C GLY A 182 -3.91 4.17 -28.55
N VAL A 183 -4.85 5.02 -28.11
CA VAL A 183 -6.26 4.90 -28.49
C VAL A 183 -6.46 5.30 -29.96
N ASN A 184 -7.07 4.40 -30.73
CA ASN A 184 -7.42 4.66 -32.12
C ASN A 184 -8.77 5.38 -32.22
N PRO A 185 -9.04 6.16 -33.30
CA PRO A 185 -10.34 6.80 -33.49
C PRO A 185 -11.52 5.82 -33.50
N GLY A 186 -11.33 4.61 -34.03
CA GLY A 186 -12.37 3.56 -34.00
C GLY A 186 -12.68 3.02 -32.59
N ASP A 187 -11.80 3.27 -31.64
CA ASP A 187 -11.95 2.85 -30.24
C ASP A 187 -12.58 3.93 -29.34
N ILE A 188 -12.91 5.10 -29.92
CA ILE A 188 -13.59 6.19 -29.23
C ILE A 188 -15.07 6.18 -29.59
N ILE A 189 -15.92 6.03 -28.58
CA ILE A 189 -17.38 6.14 -28.67
C ILE A 189 -17.77 7.52 -28.14
N THR A 190 -18.20 8.38 -29.04
CA THR A 190 -18.57 9.77 -28.73
C THR A 190 -19.90 9.85 -28.00
N ARG A 191 -20.16 10.99 -27.34
CA ARG A 191 -21.46 11.30 -26.72
C ARG A 191 -22.65 10.96 -27.62
N PHE A 192 -22.59 11.35 -28.89
CA PHE A 192 -23.67 11.09 -29.85
C PHE A 192 -23.92 9.59 -30.07
N GLU A 193 -22.86 8.80 -30.21
CA GLU A 193 -22.96 7.34 -30.32
C GLU A 193 -23.50 6.72 -29.03
N LEU A 194 -23.09 7.22 -27.86
CA LEU A 194 -23.57 6.75 -26.54
C LEU A 194 -25.07 7.00 -26.31
N THR A 195 -25.64 8.07 -26.87
CA THR A 195 -27.10 8.32 -26.78
C THR A 195 -27.94 7.39 -27.67
N ARG A 196 -27.32 6.56 -28.51
CA ARG A 196 -27.99 5.62 -29.41
C ARG A 196 -27.83 4.16 -28.99
N LEU A 197 -26.74 3.85 -28.30
CA LEU A 197 -26.47 2.53 -27.74
C LEU A 197 -27.29 2.31 -26.48
N ASP A 198 -27.95 1.15 -26.37
CA ASP A 198 -28.70 0.77 -25.18
C ASP A 198 -27.73 0.45 -24.02
N PRO A 199 -28.14 0.60 -22.75
CA PRO A 199 -27.29 0.24 -21.61
C PRO A 199 -27.11 -1.30 -21.52
N PRO A 200 -26.09 -1.78 -20.78
CA PRO A 200 -25.90 -3.21 -20.56
C PRO A 200 -27.15 -3.86 -19.93
N PRO A 201 -27.53 -5.08 -20.33
CA PRO A 201 -28.72 -5.77 -19.81
C PRO A 201 -28.69 -6.04 -18.30
N SER A 202 -27.52 -5.96 -17.67
CA SER A 202 -27.32 -6.08 -16.22
C SER A 202 -27.86 -4.88 -15.44
N SER A 203 -28.22 -3.78 -16.12
CA SER A 203 -28.71 -2.57 -15.48
C SER A 203 -30.16 -2.73 -14.99
N ALA A 204 -30.38 -2.58 -13.69
CA ALA A 204 -31.72 -2.68 -13.07
C ALA A 204 -32.62 -1.46 -13.36
N LYS A 205 -32.05 -0.37 -13.86
CA LYS A 205 -32.75 0.90 -14.13
C LYS A 205 -32.90 1.10 -15.64
N THR A 206 -34.08 1.54 -16.08
CA THR A 206 -34.32 1.96 -17.46
C THR A 206 -33.79 3.38 -17.65
N TYR A 207 -33.04 3.61 -18.73
CA TYR A 207 -32.41 4.89 -19.04
C TYR A 207 -32.97 5.48 -20.32
N ASP A 208 -33.64 6.63 -20.23
CA ASP A 208 -34.16 7.35 -21.39
C ASP A 208 -33.03 7.85 -22.30
N ASP A 209 -31.92 8.28 -21.71
CA ASP A 209 -30.69 8.68 -22.42
C ASP A 209 -29.77 7.50 -22.77
N LYS A 210 -30.28 6.27 -22.64
CA LYS A 210 -29.59 5.01 -22.95
C LYS A 210 -28.21 4.87 -22.28
N MET A 211 -27.19 4.36 -22.99
CA MET A 211 -25.82 4.14 -22.47
C MET A 211 -25.19 5.42 -21.93
N TYR A 212 -25.49 6.59 -22.52
CA TYR A 212 -25.05 7.88 -21.98
C TYR A 212 -25.55 8.10 -20.56
N GLY A 213 -26.85 7.90 -20.32
CA GLY A 213 -27.46 8.04 -19.00
C GLY A 213 -26.90 7.03 -18.00
N PHE A 214 -26.71 5.79 -18.43
CA PHE A 214 -26.11 4.73 -17.60
C PHE A 214 -24.69 5.09 -17.14
N LEU A 215 -23.81 5.48 -18.06
CA LEU A 215 -22.43 5.84 -17.71
C LEU A 215 -22.35 7.11 -16.85
N LYS A 216 -23.24 8.08 -17.09
CA LYS A 216 -23.39 9.26 -16.23
C LYS A 216 -23.73 8.87 -14.79
N ASP A 217 -24.69 7.96 -14.58
CA ASP A 217 -25.05 7.46 -13.26
C ASP A 217 -23.88 6.70 -12.59
N GLN A 218 -23.10 5.93 -13.34
CA GLN A 218 -21.93 5.22 -12.79
C GLN A 218 -20.89 6.18 -12.21
N VAL A 219 -20.68 7.34 -12.83
CA VAL A 219 -19.80 8.40 -12.30
C VAL A 219 -20.37 9.00 -11.02
N ILE A 220 -21.66 9.35 -11.02
CA ILE A 220 -22.33 9.96 -9.86
C ILE A 220 -22.33 9.02 -8.65
N GLN A 221 -22.52 7.72 -8.89
CA GLN A 221 -22.52 6.67 -7.86
C GLN A 221 -21.09 6.28 -7.40
N ASN A 222 -20.04 6.86 -8.00
CA ASN A 222 -18.63 6.51 -7.74
C ASN A 222 -18.27 5.04 -8.04
N ASN A 223 -18.90 4.42 -9.04
CA ASN A 223 -18.57 3.06 -9.49
C ASN A 223 -17.38 3.03 -10.48
N VAL A 224 -16.77 4.18 -10.73
CA VAL A 224 -15.61 4.35 -11.63
C VAL A 224 -14.49 5.11 -10.91
N THR A 225 -13.25 4.80 -11.25
CA THR A 225 -12.07 5.35 -10.59
C THR A 225 -11.66 6.67 -11.25
N ASN A 226 -11.60 7.78 -10.52
CA ASN A 226 -11.14 9.05 -11.11
C ASN A 226 -9.61 9.02 -11.31
N VAL A 227 -9.18 9.08 -12.57
CA VAL A 227 -7.77 9.06 -13.01
C VAL A 227 -7.39 10.35 -13.75
N THR A 228 -8.13 11.44 -13.50
CA THR A 228 -7.94 12.72 -14.20
C THR A 228 -6.51 13.26 -14.03
N LEU A 229 -5.96 13.19 -12.82
CA LEU A 229 -4.62 13.74 -12.53
C LEU A 229 -3.50 12.92 -13.20
N GLU A 230 -3.65 11.60 -13.22
CA GLU A 230 -2.77 10.70 -13.98
C GLU A 230 -2.83 11.04 -15.48
N ALA A 231 -4.05 11.16 -16.05
CA ALA A 231 -4.27 11.50 -17.45
C ALA A 231 -3.71 12.89 -17.83
N GLN A 232 -3.66 13.81 -16.86
CA GLN A 232 -3.07 15.15 -17.02
C GLN A 232 -1.55 15.17 -16.90
N GLY A 233 -0.91 14.06 -16.50
CA GLY A 233 0.54 14.00 -16.27
C GLY A 233 1.00 14.83 -15.09
N ILE A 234 0.12 14.98 -14.10
CA ILE A 234 0.37 15.72 -12.86
C ILE A 234 0.63 14.74 -11.70
N ASP A 235 0.13 13.52 -11.82
CA ASP A 235 0.28 12.41 -10.87
C ASP A 235 1.05 11.22 -11.48
N ASP A 236 2.08 11.52 -12.28
CA ASP A 236 3.03 10.49 -12.70
C ASP A 236 3.94 10.12 -11.52
N LEU A 237 4.28 8.84 -11.38
CA LEU A 237 5.15 8.32 -10.31
C LEU A 237 6.49 9.09 -10.26
N ASP A 238 6.95 9.58 -11.41
CA ASP A 238 8.21 10.30 -11.57
C ASP A 238 8.09 11.84 -11.42
N THR A 239 6.89 12.44 -11.49
CA THR A 239 6.70 13.90 -11.52
C THR A 239 5.44 14.38 -10.79
N ARG A 240 5.33 14.10 -9.50
CA ARG A 240 4.21 14.57 -8.66
C ARG A 240 4.34 16.07 -8.36
N PHE A 241 3.50 16.91 -8.99
CA PHE A 241 3.49 18.38 -8.79
C PHE A 241 2.25 18.93 -8.07
N VAL A 242 1.26 18.10 -7.73
CA VAL A 242 0.09 18.54 -6.93
C VAL A 242 0.01 17.76 -5.62
N ARG A 243 -0.28 18.50 -4.55
CA ARG A 243 -0.45 18.00 -3.19
C ARG A 243 -1.64 17.03 -3.16
N GLN A 244 -1.41 15.78 -2.73
CA GLN A 244 -2.46 14.78 -2.52
C GLN A 244 -3.61 15.36 -1.68
N VAL A 245 -4.84 15.09 -2.10
CA VAL A 245 -6.04 15.48 -1.36
C VAL A 245 -6.19 14.54 -0.16
N PHE A 246 -5.75 15.01 1.01
CA PHE A 246 -6.03 14.38 2.30
C PHE A 246 -7.56 14.36 2.51
N GLY A 247 -8.17 13.21 2.81
CA GLY A 247 -9.61 13.19 3.14
C GLY A 247 -10.29 11.84 3.31
N ASN A 248 -9.82 10.77 2.65
CA ASN A 248 -10.39 9.44 2.82
C ASN A 248 -9.46 8.56 3.63
N ALA A 249 -9.51 8.73 4.95
CA ALA A 249 -8.89 7.83 5.91
C ALA A 249 -9.54 6.43 5.80
N VAL A 250 -8.79 5.44 5.31
CA VAL A 250 -9.23 4.04 5.28
C VAL A 250 -8.59 3.31 6.46
N GLY A 251 -9.40 2.63 7.26
CA GLY A 251 -8.90 1.76 8.34
C GLY A 251 -8.05 0.62 7.75
N VAL A 252 -6.93 0.32 8.40
CA VAL A 252 -6.15 -0.89 8.08
C VAL A 252 -6.90 -2.10 8.64
N PRO A 253 -7.26 -3.10 7.82
CA PRO A 253 -7.97 -4.29 8.31
C PRO A 253 -7.18 -5.00 9.41
N GLU A 254 -7.87 -5.53 10.41
CA GLU A 254 -7.23 -6.26 11.53
C GLU A 254 -6.47 -7.52 11.09
N ASP A 255 -6.91 -8.17 10.01
CA ASP A 255 -6.26 -9.35 9.43
C ASP A 255 -4.84 -9.02 8.93
N ASP A 256 -4.58 -7.73 8.64
CA ASP A 256 -3.28 -7.22 8.23
C ASP A 256 -2.43 -6.81 9.45
N VAL A 257 -2.27 -7.71 10.43
CA VAL A 257 -1.38 -7.57 11.60
C VAL A 257 0.04 -7.14 11.16
N GLN A 258 0.47 -7.59 9.98
CA GLN A 258 1.76 -7.24 9.42
C GLN A 258 1.91 -5.72 9.20
N GLN A 259 0.88 -5.05 8.68
CA GLN A 259 0.93 -3.60 8.48
C GLN A 259 1.07 -2.85 9.82
N TYR A 260 0.43 -3.32 10.88
CA TYR A 260 0.60 -2.77 12.22
C TYR A 260 2.06 -2.89 12.69
N ILE A 261 2.65 -4.09 12.53
CA ILE A 261 4.06 -4.35 12.90
C ILE A 261 5.02 -3.52 12.04
N LYS A 262 4.73 -3.34 10.74
CA LYS A 262 5.52 -2.48 9.85
C LYS A 262 5.55 -1.04 10.33
N ILE A 263 4.41 -0.47 10.71
CA ILE A 263 4.34 0.90 11.21
C ILE A 263 5.15 1.03 12.51
N THR A 264 4.96 0.12 13.47
CA THR A 264 5.69 0.16 14.76
C THR A 264 7.18 -0.06 14.63
N ASN A 265 7.60 -1.02 13.80
CA ASN A 265 9.01 -1.25 13.57
C ASN A 265 9.61 -0.24 12.58
N GLY A 266 8.81 0.64 11.96
CA GLY A 266 9.20 1.55 10.90
C GLY A 266 9.89 0.82 9.75
N ILE A 267 9.18 -0.13 9.14
CA ILE A 267 9.63 -0.91 7.97
C ILE A 267 8.87 -0.42 6.73
N PRO A 268 9.34 0.65 6.06
CA PRO A 268 8.63 1.26 4.94
C PRO A 268 8.92 0.59 3.59
N VAL A 269 10.06 -0.11 3.46
CA VAL A 269 10.54 -0.66 2.19
C VAL A 269 10.22 -2.15 2.09
N SER A 270 9.71 -2.59 0.94
CA SER A 270 9.52 -4.01 0.65
C SER A 270 10.85 -4.73 0.39
N TYR A 271 11.02 -5.92 0.99
CA TYR A 271 12.25 -6.71 0.87
C TYR A 271 12.19 -7.71 -0.26
N ILE A 272 13.32 -7.85 -0.95
CA ILE A 272 13.53 -8.82 -2.04
C ILE A 272 14.18 -10.11 -1.50
N GLY A 273 14.92 -10.03 -0.41
CA GLY A 273 15.51 -11.19 0.25
C GLY A 273 14.56 -11.84 1.27
N PRO A 274 14.55 -13.17 1.39
CA PRO A 274 13.78 -13.87 2.42
C PRO A 274 14.30 -13.65 3.85
N ASN A 275 15.57 -13.26 4.01
CA ASN A 275 16.19 -13.04 5.30
C ASN A 275 16.44 -11.55 5.52
N GLU A 276 16.22 -11.08 6.74
CA GLU A 276 16.55 -9.74 7.22
C GLU A 276 17.52 -9.87 8.40
N LEU A 277 18.62 -9.13 8.33
CA LEU A 277 19.55 -8.91 9.42
C LEU A 277 19.57 -7.41 9.74
N THR A 278 19.11 -7.06 10.93
CA THR A 278 19.15 -5.70 11.45
C THR A 278 20.21 -5.62 12.54
N ILE A 279 21.18 -4.72 12.38
CA ILE A 279 22.24 -4.45 13.37
C ILE A 279 22.16 -2.97 13.73
N SER A 280 21.92 -2.70 15.00
CA SER A 280 21.96 -1.35 15.55
C SER A 280 23.18 -1.14 16.39
N ALA A 281 23.69 0.09 16.37
CA ALA A 281 24.85 0.49 17.16
C ALA A 281 24.63 0.34 18.68
N ALA A 282 23.38 0.41 19.15
CA ALA A 282 23.08 0.51 20.58
C ALA A 282 21.93 -0.39 21.05
N ASP A 283 20.93 -0.64 20.21
CA ASP A 283 19.63 -1.15 20.69
C ASP A 283 19.32 -2.61 20.36
N MET A 284 19.75 -3.12 19.21
CA MET A 284 19.21 -4.37 18.70
C MET A 284 20.14 -5.05 17.71
N ILE A 285 20.24 -6.37 17.83
CA ILE A 285 20.69 -7.27 16.76
C ILE A 285 19.54 -8.25 16.51
N SER A 286 19.00 -8.26 15.29
CA SER A 286 17.82 -9.04 14.93
C SER A 286 18.06 -9.78 13.62
N TYR A 287 17.72 -11.08 13.61
CA TYR A 287 17.61 -11.89 12.40
C TYR A 287 16.18 -12.37 12.25
N LYS A 288 15.57 -12.20 11.08
CA LYS A 288 14.20 -12.64 10.78
C LYS A 288 14.14 -13.31 9.41
N ARG A 289 13.35 -14.37 9.30
CA ARG A 289 13.05 -15.03 8.03
C ARG A 289 11.58 -14.90 7.68
N TYR A 290 11.30 -14.56 6.43
CA TYR A 290 9.96 -14.31 5.93
C TYR A 290 9.53 -15.34 4.87
N ARG A 291 8.22 -15.39 4.56
CA ARG A 291 7.67 -16.14 3.42
C ARG A 291 7.55 -15.20 2.22
N PRO A 292 7.73 -15.69 0.98
CA PRO A 292 7.41 -14.91 -0.19
C PRO A 292 5.92 -14.55 -0.16
N ASP A 293 5.65 -13.32 -0.57
CA ASP A 293 4.32 -12.78 -0.74
C ASP A 293 3.97 -12.67 -2.24
N ALA A 294 2.68 -12.56 -2.54
CA ALA A 294 2.20 -12.45 -3.92
C ALA A 294 2.51 -11.09 -4.55
N THR A 295 2.83 -10.08 -3.75
CA THR A 295 3.21 -8.75 -4.24
C THR A 295 4.61 -8.80 -4.85
N THR A 296 4.70 -8.56 -6.16
CA THR A 296 5.98 -8.44 -6.89
C THR A 296 6.45 -6.99 -6.91
N LYS A 297 7.77 -6.80 -6.89
CA LYS A 297 8.43 -5.52 -7.09
C LYS A 297 9.15 -5.56 -8.43
N ILE A 298 8.94 -4.54 -9.25
CA ILE A 298 9.69 -4.37 -10.50
C ILE A 298 11.06 -3.80 -10.15
N ILE A 299 12.11 -4.48 -10.56
CA ILE A 299 13.49 -4.00 -10.45
C ILE A 299 14.12 -3.92 -11.82
N LYS A 300 15.03 -2.97 -11.99
CA LYS A 300 15.86 -2.88 -13.19
C LYS A 300 17.11 -3.72 -13.01
N VAL A 301 17.35 -4.63 -13.93
CA VAL A 301 18.49 -5.53 -13.96
C VAL A 301 19.25 -5.28 -15.26
N MET A 302 20.58 -5.22 -15.17
CA MET A 302 21.43 -5.20 -16.36
C MET A 302 21.51 -6.63 -16.92
N THR A 303 20.95 -6.84 -18.10
CA THR A 303 21.04 -8.11 -18.83
C THR A 303 21.83 -7.93 -20.11
N LEU A 304 22.70 -8.90 -20.40
CA LEU A 304 23.41 -8.95 -21.68
C LEU A 304 22.45 -9.43 -22.77
N ASP A 305 22.29 -8.61 -23.81
CA ASP A 305 21.69 -8.99 -25.08
C ASP A 305 22.53 -10.11 -25.74
N SER A 306 21.89 -10.92 -26.58
CA SER A 306 22.53 -11.82 -27.56
C SER A 306 23.74 -11.26 -28.34
N THR A 307 23.92 -9.95 -28.42
CA THR A 307 25.07 -9.26 -29.02
C THR A 307 26.20 -8.91 -28.03
N GLY A 308 26.02 -9.21 -26.74
CA GLY A 308 26.98 -8.86 -25.68
C GLY A 308 26.87 -7.41 -25.19
N THR A 309 25.79 -6.70 -25.53
CA THR A 309 25.53 -5.33 -25.06
C THR A 309 24.72 -5.35 -23.76
N GLU A 310 25.13 -4.57 -22.76
CA GLU A 310 24.35 -4.41 -21.52
C GLU A 310 23.05 -3.63 -21.81
N THR A 311 21.92 -4.24 -21.48
CA THR A 311 20.58 -3.64 -21.63
C THR A 311 19.86 -3.70 -20.30
N GLU A 312 19.23 -2.58 -19.91
CA GLU A 312 18.46 -2.49 -18.69
C GLU A 312 17.07 -3.12 -18.92
N THR A 313 16.79 -4.24 -18.24
CA THR A 313 15.50 -4.93 -18.31
C THR A 313 14.78 -4.87 -16.97
N GLU A 314 13.47 -4.65 -17.03
CA GLU A 314 12.60 -4.67 -15.86
C GLU A 314 12.17 -6.10 -15.56
N VAL A 315 12.47 -6.57 -14.35
CA VAL A 315 12.15 -7.91 -13.87
C VAL A 315 11.25 -7.80 -12.65
N GLU A 316 10.16 -8.55 -12.64
CA GLU A 316 9.31 -8.71 -11.47
C GLU A 316 9.91 -9.72 -10.48
N VAL A 317 10.12 -9.29 -9.24
CA VAL A 317 10.71 -10.12 -8.18
C VAL A 317 9.77 -10.18 -6.98
N PRO A 318 9.55 -11.37 -6.37
CA PRO A 318 8.67 -11.49 -5.21
C PRO A 318 9.19 -10.66 -4.03
N THR A 319 8.25 -10.15 -3.22
CA THR A 319 8.57 -9.48 -1.95
C THR A 319 8.33 -10.41 -0.76
N TYR A 320 8.99 -10.16 0.38
CA TYR A 320 8.98 -11.10 1.51
C TYR A 320 8.39 -10.53 2.81
N ASN A 321 8.58 -9.24 3.08
CA ASN A 321 8.01 -8.60 4.27
C ASN A 321 6.54 -8.22 4.13
N GLY A 322 5.84 -8.65 3.08
CA GLY A 322 4.38 -8.60 3.00
C GLY A 322 3.68 -9.51 4.02
N ARG A 323 4.42 -10.45 4.63
CA ARG A 323 3.92 -11.38 5.65
C ARG A 323 4.68 -11.24 6.97
N LEU A 324 4.07 -11.73 8.05
CA LEU A 324 4.73 -11.89 9.36
C LEU A 324 5.98 -12.77 9.24
N ALA A 325 7.00 -12.49 10.05
CA ALA A 325 8.19 -13.33 10.13
C ALA A 325 7.81 -14.76 10.54
N GLN A 326 8.32 -15.78 9.83
CA GLN A 326 8.10 -17.17 10.19
C GLN A 326 8.77 -17.49 11.51
N TYR A 327 10.02 -17.06 11.65
CA TYR A 327 10.81 -17.22 12.84
C TYR A 327 11.96 -16.21 12.79
N GLY A 328 12.55 -15.95 13.96
CA GLY A 328 13.69 -15.06 14.09
C GLY A 328 14.26 -15.07 15.49
N PHE A 329 15.34 -14.33 15.64
CA PHE A 329 16.04 -14.12 16.90
C PHE A 329 16.35 -12.65 17.04
N GLU A 330 16.10 -12.07 18.21
CA GLU A 330 16.31 -10.66 18.50
C GLU A 330 17.01 -10.51 19.85
N LEU A 331 18.25 -10.02 19.83
CA LEU A 331 18.93 -9.50 20.99
C LEU A 331 18.57 -8.02 21.11
N ARG A 332 17.80 -7.66 22.12
CA ARG A 332 17.30 -6.28 22.33
C ARG A 332 17.81 -5.72 23.64
N TYR A 333 18.23 -4.47 23.59
CA TYR A 333 18.52 -3.63 24.74
C TYR A 333 17.36 -2.65 24.92
N GLY A 334 16.77 -2.54 26.10
CA GLY A 334 15.71 -1.55 26.31
C GLY A 334 14.43 -2.05 26.99
N LEU A 335 13.59 -1.09 27.41
CA LEU A 335 12.24 -1.29 27.95
C LEU A 335 11.30 -0.22 27.41
N GLU A 336 11.16 -0.16 26.07
CA GLU A 336 10.38 0.87 25.40
C GLU A 336 8.87 0.81 25.72
N ASP A 337 8.37 -0.36 26.16
CA ASP A 337 6.97 -0.56 26.52
C ASP A 337 6.52 0.32 27.70
N ILE A 338 7.46 0.78 28.54
CA ILE A 338 7.20 1.66 29.69
C ILE A 338 7.78 3.08 29.51
N ASN A 339 7.95 3.52 28.27
CA ASN A 339 8.58 4.80 27.90
C ASN A 339 10.06 4.93 28.27
N TYR A 340 10.76 3.83 28.59
CA TYR A 340 12.18 3.88 28.91
C TYR A 340 13.02 3.56 27.67
N PRO A 341 13.59 4.60 27.02
CA PRO A 341 14.38 4.38 25.82
C PRO A 341 15.61 3.51 26.09
N THR A 342 16.16 2.98 25.00
CA THR A 342 17.33 2.11 24.95
C THR A 342 18.53 2.74 25.68
N LEU A 343 19.43 1.93 26.25
CA LEU A 343 20.62 2.34 27.00
C LEU A 343 20.37 2.97 28.39
N TRP A 344 19.13 3.36 28.72
CA TRP A 344 18.78 3.83 30.07
C TRP A 344 18.24 2.72 30.98
N SER A 345 17.52 1.74 30.43
CA SER A 345 16.86 0.66 31.19
C SER A 345 17.74 -0.52 31.59
N GLU A 346 18.98 -0.57 31.10
CA GLU A 346 20.00 -1.57 31.46
C GLU A 346 19.62 -3.04 31.32
N ARG A 347 18.68 -3.29 30.43
CA ARG A 347 18.13 -4.61 30.21
C ARG A 347 18.52 -5.11 28.84
N ILE A 348 19.21 -6.25 28.82
CA ILE A 348 19.39 -7.06 27.62
C ILE A 348 18.42 -8.24 27.68
N SER A 349 17.65 -8.41 26.61
CA SER A 349 16.78 -9.56 26.39
C SER A 349 17.17 -10.30 25.12
N VAL A 350 17.15 -11.63 25.19
CA VAL A 350 17.27 -12.53 24.06
C VAL A 350 15.89 -13.08 23.74
N ASN A 351 15.36 -12.75 22.56
CA ASN A 351 14.00 -13.06 22.15
C ASN A 351 14.00 -14.01 20.95
N ALA A 352 13.22 -15.09 21.04
CA ALA A 352 12.75 -15.82 19.88
C ALA A 352 11.51 -15.11 19.30
N VAL A 353 11.54 -14.85 18.00
CA VAL A 353 10.42 -14.25 17.25
C VAL A 353 9.72 -15.38 16.51
N TRP A 354 8.40 -15.49 16.66
CA TRP A 354 7.57 -16.43 15.92
C TRP A 354 6.26 -15.77 15.53
N SER A 355 6.13 -15.38 14.25
CA SER A 355 4.94 -14.69 13.75
C SER A 355 4.62 -13.45 14.61
N GLN A 356 3.46 -13.42 15.25
CA GLN A 356 2.98 -12.35 16.12
C GLN A 356 3.45 -12.45 17.58
N ALA A 357 4.21 -13.48 17.94
CA ALA A 357 4.71 -13.71 19.30
C ALA A 357 6.22 -13.46 19.40
N ARG A 358 6.64 -12.86 20.51
CA ARG A 358 8.03 -12.70 20.94
C ARG A 358 8.17 -13.23 22.35
N LEU A 359 9.03 -14.22 22.54
CA LEU A 359 9.28 -14.86 23.84
C LEU A 359 10.76 -14.81 24.11
N GLY A 360 11.17 -14.37 25.29
CA GLY A 360 12.58 -14.18 25.57
C GLY A 360 12.97 -14.32 27.03
N VAL A 361 14.29 -14.28 27.20
CA VAL A 361 14.98 -14.34 28.48
C VAL A 361 15.76 -13.04 28.66
N ILE A 362 15.59 -12.41 29.81
CA ILE A 362 16.39 -11.27 30.24
C ILE A 362 17.69 -11.81 30.83
N LEU A 363 18.82 -11.27 30.36
CA LEU A 363 20.13 -11.69 30.80
C LEU A 363 20.56 -10.92 32.07
N PRO A 364 21.30 -11.57 32.99
CA PRO A 364 21.80 -10.97 34.22
C PRO A 364 23.04 -10.09 33.95
N THR A 365 22.91 -9.12 33.05
CA THR A 365 24.03 -8.26 32.65
C THR A 365 23.53 -6.87 32.28
N SER A 366 24.32 -5.86 32.60
CA SER A 366 24.15 -4.50 32.08
C SER A 366 24.57 -4.38 30.62
N GLY A 367 25.25 -5.39 30.05
CA GLY A 367 25.72 -5.41 28.66
C GLY A 367 26.60 -4.22 28.31
N TRP A 368 26.45 -3.69 27.09
CA TRP A 368 27.15 -2.50 26.59
C TRP A 368 26.59 -1.16 27.10
N SER A 369 26.15 -1.16 28.35
CA SER A 369 25.67 0.02 29.06
C SER A 369 26.67 1.18 29.16
N GLU A 370 27.96 0.95 28.96
CA GLU A 370 29.00 1.99 28.90
C GLU A 370 28.83 2.94 27.70
N LEU A 371 28.17 2.48 26.62
CA LEU A 371 27.82 3.35 25.49
C LEU A 371 26.88 4.48 25.92
N ALA A 372 25.98 4.23 26.88
CA ALA A 372 25.04 5.23 27.40
C ALA A 372 25.78 6.42 28.02
N THR A 373 26.85 6.15 28.77
CA THR A 373 27.70 7.18 29.37
C THR A 373 28.46 7.99 28.32
N SER A 374 28.91 7.35 27.23
CA SER A 374 29.56 8.05 26.11
C SER A 374 28.64 9.02 25.38
N PHE A 375 27.32 8.77 25.39
CA PHE A 375 26.30 9.70 24.87
C PHE A 375 25.83 10.75 25.89
N GLY A 376 26.49 10.86 27.04
CA GLY A 376 26.18 11.87 28.06
C GLY A 376 24.98 11.54 28.95
N ASN A 377 24.45 10.31 28.89
CA ASN A 377 23.31 9.91 29.71
C ASN A 377 23.76 9.48 31.12
N GLN A 378 23.13 10.03 32.16
CA GLN A 378 23.35 9.60 33.53
C GLN A 378 22.54 8.35 33.82
N ARG A 379 23.25 7.23 34.00
CA ARG A 379 22.65 5.92 34.26
C ARG A 379 22.30 5.76 35.73
N SER A 380 21.11 5.22 36.01
CA SER A 380 20.56 5.07 37.37
C SER A 380 20.03 3.67 37.67
N MET A 381 19.79 2.86 36.64
CA MET A 381 19.23 1.50 36.81
C MET A 381 20.34 0.46 36.94
N THR A 382 20.00 -0.70 37.51
CA THR A 382 20.89 -1.85 37.67
C THR A 382 20.30 -3.12 37.06
N SER A 383 21.15 -4.12 36.86
CA SER A 383 20.76 -5.49 36.51
C SER A 383 20.49 -6.34 37.76
N ALA A 384 19.84 -7.48 37.57
CA ALA A 384 19.66 -8.52 38.58
C ALA A 384 19.93 -9.88 37.94
N GLY A 385 19.26 -10.94 38.41
CA GLY A 385 19.36 -12.27 37.83
C GLY A 385 18.69 -12.39 36.45
N PHE A 386 18.49 -13.64 36.02
CA PHE A 386 17.73 -13.93 34.81
C PHE A 386 16.30 -13.40 34.92
N GLY A 387 15.67 -13.13 33.79
CA GLY A 387 14.25 -12.81 33.73
C GLY A 387 13.58 -13.43 32.52
N VAL A 388 12.28 -13.25 32.43
CA VAL A 388 11.47 -13.65 31.29
C VAL A 388 10.77 -12.43 30.71
N ASN A 389 10.62 -12.39 29.39
CA ASN A 389 9.80 -11.39 28.73
C ASN A 389 8.96 -12.03 27.62
N ALA A 390 7.76 -11.52 27.43
CA ALA A 390 6.84 -11.97 26.41
C ALA A 390 6.11 -10.76 25.80
N SER A 391 5.87 -10.82 24.50
CA SER A 391 5.00 -9.90 23.78
C SER A 391 4.19 -10.67 22.76
N LEU A 392 2.89 -10.38 22.70
CA LEU A 392 1.93 -11.04 21.83
C LEU A 392 1.02 -10.00 21.18
N GLU A 393 0.83 -10.13 19.87
CA GLU A 393 -0.19 -9.38 19.14
C GLU A 393 -1.33 -10.31 18.74
N VAL A 394 -2.57 -9.96 19.13
CA VAL A 394 -3.77 -10.76 18.89
C VAL A 394 -4.82 -9.93 18.14
N PRO A 395 -5.21 -10.31 16.91
CA PRO A 395 -6.28 -9.63 16.18
C PRO A 395 -7.63 -9.92 16.84
N ILE A 396 -8.36 -8.88 17.28
CA ILE A 396 -9.70 -9.00 17.87
C ILE A 396 -10.58 -7.85 17.35
N LYS A 397 -11.74 -8.22 16.79
CA LYS A 397 -12.78 -7.32 16.25
C LYS A 397 -13.41 -6.45 17.34
N ILE A 398 -13.04 -5.17 17.41
CA ILE A 398 -13.72 -4.20 18.29
C ILE A 398 -14.19 -2.96 17.52
N ILE A 399 -13.32 -2.29 16.75
CA ILE A 399 -13.67 -1.07 16.01
C ILE A 399 -13.68 -1.34 14.51
N ALA A 400 -14.86 -1.32 13.89
CA ALA A 400 -15.04 -1.29 12.43
C ALA A 400 -14.14 -2.28 11.65
N GLU A 401 -14.01 -3.53 12.14
CA GLU A 401 -13.18 -4.60 11.53
C GLU A 401 -11.68 -4.26 11.42
N SER A 402 -11.20 -3.36 12.30
CA SER A 402 -9.81 -2.94 12.39
C SER A 402 -9.30 -3.07 13.82
N GLY A 403 -8.03 -3.43 13.96
CA GLY A 403 -7.28 -3.35 15.21
C GLY A 403 -6.79 -4.66 15.81
N VAL A 404 -5.79 -4.52 16.69
CA VAL A 404 -5.01 -5.62 17.26
C VAL A 404 -4.71 -5.30 18.73
N PHE A 405 -4.88 -6.28 19.62
CA PHE A 405 -4.40 -6.17 21.00
C PHE A 405 -2.92 -6.51 21.07
N ASN A 406 -2.14 -5.60 21.66
CA ASN A 406 -0.75 -5.85 22.02
C ASN A 406 -0.68 -6.08 23.53
N PHE A 407 -0.21 -7.26 23.91
CA PHE A 407 0.14 -7.60 25.28
C PHE A 407 1.66 -7.68 25.40
N SER A 408 2.22 -7.08 26.43
CA SER A 408 3.63 -7.29 26.77
C SER A 408 3.83 -7.39 28.28
N GLY A 409 4.82 -8.16 28.68
CA GLY A 409 5.16 -8.30 30.08
C GLY A 409 6.55 -8.86 30.27
N SER A 410 7.14 -8.53 31.41
CA SER A 410 8.40 -9.15 31.83
C SER A 410 8.53 -9.20 33.34
N TYR A 411 9.37 -10.12 33.81
CA TYR A 411 9.73 -10.27 35.21
C TYR A 411 11.21 -10.63 35.32
N VAL A 412 11.93 -9.99 36.23
CA VAL A 412 13.33 -10.32 36.54
C VAL A 412 13.41 -11.02 37.88
N PHE A 413 14.16 -12.10 37.96
CA PHE A 413 14.39 -12.87 39.18
C PHE A 413 15.66 -12.40 39.90
N ASP A 414 15.85 -12.88 41.12
CA ASP A 414 17.03 -12.61 41.96
C ASP A 414 17.18 -11.17 42.46
N ASP A 415 18.12 -10.97 43.37
CA ASP A 415 18.44 -9.69 43.97
C ASP A 415 19.18 -8.77 42.99
N ALA A 416 19.09 -7.46 43.22
CA ALA A 416 19.79 -6.49 42.39
C ALA A 416 21.31 -6.60 42.55
N SER A 417 22.04 -6.26 41.49
CA SER A 417 23.49 -6.10 41.55
C SER A 417 23.85 -4.69 42.04
N SER A 418 24.77 -4.59 42.99
CA SER A 418 25.25 -3.29 43.50
C SER A 418 26.07 -2.58 42.41
N THR A 419 25.83 -1.29 42.20
CA THR A 419 26.59 -0.49 41.23
C THR A 419 27.36 0.66 41.87
N LYS A 420 28.37 1.18 41.17
CA LYS A 420 29.13 2.36 41.63
C LYS A 420 28.41 3.70 41.38
N ARG A 421 27.22 3.68 40.77
CA ARG A 421 26.52 4.84 40.20
C ARG A 421 25.14 5.04 40.81
N LYS A 422 25.08 4.79 42.11
CA LYS A 422 23.88 5.00 42.94
C LYS A 422 23.49 6.46 42.94
N ARG A 423 22.19 6.72 42.98
CA ARG A 423 21.70 8.09 43.18
C ARG A 423 21.36 8.30 44.64
N THR A 424 21.84 9.41 45.18
CA THR A 424 21.49 9.85 46.52
C THR A 424 20.09 10.43 46.50
N ASP A 425 19.20 9.84 47.29
CA ASP A 425 17.88 10.42 47.55
C ASP A 425 18.05 11.71 48.36
N SER A 426 17.47 12.82 47.91
CA SER A 426 17.63 14.13 48.55
C SER A 426 17.01 14.21 49.95
N ILE A 427 16.01 13.36 50.24
CA ILE A 427 15.30 13.31 51.53
C ILE A 427 16.03 12.36 52.48
N LEU A 428 16.39 11.16 52.02
CA LEU A 428 17.01 10.13 52.87
C LEU A 428 18.54 10.21 52.93
N GLN A 429 19.17 11.03 52.08
CA GLN A 429 20.63 11.17 51.95
C GLN A 429 21.37 9.83 51.79
N THR A 430 20.67 8.82 51.30
CA THR A 430 21.16 7.44 51.15
C THR A 430 21.30 7.13 49.66
N PRO A 431 22.41 6.52 49.22
CA PRO A 431 22.60 6.11 47.84
C PRO A 431 21.78 4.85 47.52
N PHE A 432 20.96 4.93 46.47
CA PHE A 432 20.13 3.81 46.00
C PHE A 432 20.48 3.36 44.57
N ASP A 433 20.40 2.05 44.36
CA ASP A 433 20.28 1.38 43.06
C ASP A 433 18.80 1.12 42.73
N PHE A 434 18.44 1.20 41.45
CA PHE A 434 17.06 1.07 40.99
C PHE A 434 16.89 -0.10 40.03
N LEU A 435 15.92 -0.98 40.30
CA LEU A 435 15.64 -2.15 39.48
C LEU A 435 14.16 -2.18 39.06
N VAL A 436 13.90 -2.27 37.75
CA VAL A 436 12.55 -2.57 37.26
C VAL A 436 12.28 -4.07 37.48
N ARG A 437 11.51 -4.44 38.50
CA ARG A 437 11.23 -5.86 38.81
C ARG A 437 10.35 -6.52 37.76
N PHE A 438 9.26 -5.85 37.40
CA PHE A 438 8.32 -6.34 36.40
C PHE A 438 7.68 -5.17 35.64
N HIS A 439 7.17 -5.47 34.45
CA HIS A 439 6.21 -4.62 33.76
C HIS A 439 5.10 -5.46 33.12
N ALA A 440 3.95 -4.84 32.92
CA ALA A 440 2.84 -5.39 32.14
C ALA A 440 2.20 -4.26 31.33
N SER A 441 1.86 -4.54 30.09
CA SER A 441 1.20 -3.61 29.17
C SER A 441 0.10 -4.34 28.39
N ALA A 442 -1.05 -3.70 28.25
CA ALA A 442 -2.15 -4.15 27.43
C ALA A 442 -2.69 -2.95 26.67
N GLN A 443 -2.55 -2.96 25.34
CA GLN A 443 -2.91 -1.84 24.49
C GLN A 443 -3.71 -2.32 23.29
N TYR A 444 -4.86 -1.69 23.07
CA TYR A 444 -5.60 -1.83 21.83
C TYR A 444 -5.00 -0.90 20.78
N THR A 445 -4.79 -1.45 19.59
CA THR A 445 -4.20 -0.73 18.47
C THR A 445 -5.21 -0.64 17.32
N PHE A 446 -5.31 0.50 16.67
CA PHE A 446 -5.93 0.64 15.34
C PHE A 446 -5.05 1.50 14.44
N ALA A 447 -5.13 1.30 13.13
CA ALA A 447 -4.32 2.03 12.17
C ALA A 447 -5.18 2.57 11.03
N ILE A 448 -4.81 3.75 10.55
CA ILE A 448 -5.52 4.51 9.54
C ILE A 448 -4.53 4.87 8.45
N ARG A 449 -4.90 4.55 7.22
CA ARG A 449 -4.21 4.98 6.02
C ARG A 449 -4.87 6.27 5.53
N VAL A 450 -4.14 7.37 5.54
CA VAL A 450 -4.64 8.66 5.03
C VAL A 450 -4.56 8.71 3.50
N ASP A 451 -3.53 8.08 2.95
CA ASP A 451 -3.30 7.81 1.53
C ASP A 451 -2.36 6.59 1.37
N ASP A 452 -2.04 6.18 0.15
CA ASP A 452 -1.20 5.00 -0.12
C ASP A 452 0.18 5.00 0.55
N SER A 453 0.63 6.15 1.05
CA SER A 453 1.96 6.35 1.60
C SER A 453 2.02 6.86 3.04
N ASN A 454 0.94 7.46 3.55
CA ASN A 454 0.87 8.04 4.88
C ASN A 454 -0.01 7.18 5.79
N LEU A 455 0.63 6.60 6.82
CA LEU A 455 0.01 5.67 7.74
C LEU A 455 0.12 6.21 9.17
N PHE A 456 -1.00 6.17 9.89
CA PHE A 456 -1.07 6.44 11.31
C PHE A 456 -1.44 5.16 12.05
N ARG A 457 -0.79 4.89 13.17
CA ARG A 457 -1.17 3.85 14.13
C ARG A 457 -1.38 4.49 15.50
N PHE A 458 -2.48 4.14 16.13
CA PHE A 458 -2.85 4.59 17.46
C PHE A 458 -2.86 3.37 18.38
N ARG A 459 -2.19 3.46 19.52
CA ARG A 459 -2.20 2.47 20.60
C ARG A 459 -2.76 3.14 21.83
N LEU A 460 -3.75 2.54 22.46
CA LEU A 460 -4.39 3.05 23.67
C LEU A 460 -4.60 1.89 24.64
N GLY A 461 -4.25 2.09 25.90
CA GLY A 461 -4.47 1.07 26.92
C GLY A 461 -3.87 1.42 28.26
N GLY A 462 -3.40 0.38 28.95
CA GLY A 462 -2.83 0.49 30.27
C GLY A 462 -1.44 -0.12 30.32
N THR A 463 -0.55 0.53 31.05
CA THR A 463 0.79 0.01 31.33
C THR A 463 1.05 0.15 32.83
N GLY A 464 1.82 -0.77 33.38
CA GLY A 464 2.27 -0.71 34.76
C GLY A 464 3.61 -1.39 34.96
N TYR A 465 4.39 -0.90 35.91
CA TYR A 465 5.68 -1.46 36.29
C TYR A 465 5.96 -1.28 37.79
N SER A 466 6.84 -2.13 38.32
CA SER A 466 7.33 -2.01 39.69
C SER A 466 8.80 -1.64 39.69
N MET A 467 9.12 -0.53 40.34
CA MET A 467 10.49 -0.08 40.59
C MET A 467 10.90 -0.44 42.02
N GLU A 468 12.00 -1.16 42.18
CA GLU A 468 12.59 -1.46 43.49
C GLU A 468 13.76 -0.54 43.78
N ARG A 469 13.91 -0.14 45.05
CA ARG A 469 15.09 0.59 45.54
C ARG A 469 15.94 -0.33 46.38
N TRP A 470 17.25 -0.32 46.13
CA TRP A 470 18.24 -1.16 46.79
C TRP A 470 19.35 -0.30 47.37
N PHE A 471 19.80 -0.61 48.59
CA PHE A 471 20.85 0.14 49.26
C PHE A 471 21.87 -0.79 49.89
N ASP A 472 23.08 -0.29 50.05
CA ASP A 472 24.14 -1.00 50.77
C ASP A 472 23.87 -0.91 52.26
N LYS A 473 23.80 -2.06 52.93
CA LYS A 473 23.71 -2.14 54.37
C LYS A 473 24.93 -2.87 54.93
N ASP A 474 25.68 -2.17 55.77
CA ASP A 474 26.74 -2.80 56.54
C ASP A 474 26.13 -3.78 57.55
N THR A 475 26.57 -5.02 57.49
CA THR A 475 26.17 -6.11 58.37
C THR A 475 27.40 -6.88 58.82
N THR A 476 27.33 -7.50 59.98
CA THR A 476 28.38 -8.38 60.45
C THR A 476 28.11 -9.79 59.91
N ASN A 477 29.12 -10.45 59.35
CA ASN A 477 29.02 -11.86 58.96
C ASN A 477 28.99 -12.77 60.21
N ALA A 478 28.83 -14.08 60.02
CA ALA A 478 28.81 -15.04 61.12
C ALA A 478 30.15 -15.12 61.90
N GLU A 479 31.23 -14.59 61.33
CA GLU A 479 32.60 -14.61 61.87
C GLU A 479 32.97 -13.31 62.59
N GLY A 480 32.09 -12.30 62.58
CA GLY A 480 32.32 -11.01 63.23
C GLY A 480 32.88 -9.91 62.32
N ASP A 481 33.14 -10.20 61.04
CA ASP A 481 33.70 -9.23 60.09
C ASP A 481 32.62 -8.32 59.49
N PRO A 482 32.91 -7.02 59.32
CA PRO A 482 32.03 -6.10 58.61
C PRO A 482 31.95 -6.47 57.13
N THR A 483 30.73 -6.68 56.65
CA THR A 483 30.41 -6.98 55.25
C THR A 483 29.30 -6.06 54.78
N THR A 484 29.41 -5.53 53.57
CA THR A 484 28.35 -4.71 52.98
C THR A 484 27.47 -5.60 52.12
N VAL A 485 26.19 -5.70 52.47
CA VAL A 485 25.21 -6.51 51.73
C VAL A 485 24.16 -5.59 51.12
N LEU A 486 23.87 -5.78 49.83
CA LEU A 486 22.81 -5.04 49.17
C LEU A 486 21.45 -5.56 49.65
N ARG A 487 20.57 -4.67 50.09
CA ARG A 487 19.22 -5.04 50.53
C ARG A 487 18.16 -4.19 49.83
N LYS A 488 17.03 -4.81 49.54
CA LYS A 488 15.82 -4.11 49.10
C LYS A 488 15.35 -3.20 50.23
N PHE A 489 15.23 -1.91 49.92
CA PHE A 489 14.64 -0.91 50.81
C PHE A 489 13.11 -0.96 50.70
N ASP A 490 12.61 -0.77 49.48
CA ASP A 490 11.18 -0.78 49.18
C ASP A 490 10.89 -1.07 47.69
N SER A 491 9.61 -1.03 47.33
CA SER A 491 9.15 -1.10 45.94
C SER A 491 7.99 -0.15 45.71
N LYS A 492 8.04 0.58 44.59
CA LYS A 492 7.01 1.50 44.13
C LYS A 492 6.38 0.95 42.84
N PHE A 493 5.09 0.67 42.88
CA PHE A 493 4.31 0.36 41.68
C PHE A 493 3.83 1.65 41.01
N ILE A 494 3.91 1.69 39.68
CA ILE A 494 3.48 2.81 38.85
C ILE A 494 2.65 2.21 37.72
N GLY A 495 1.40 2.64 37.63
CA GLY A 495 0.48 2.17 36.59
C GLY A 495 -0.47 3.28 36.20
N GLY A 496 -0.93 3.23 34.96
CA GLY A 496 -1.81 4.25 34.42
C GLY A 496 -2.16 4.02 32.96
N VAL A 497 -2.88 4.99 32.42
CA VAL A 497 -3.22 5.03 30.99
C VAL A 497 -1.95 5.25 30.20
N SER A 498 -1.78 4.47 29.14
CA SER A 498 -0.71 4.66 28.16
C SER A 498 -1.28 4.81 26.76
N GLY A 499 -0.65 5.68 25.99
CA GLY A 499 -1.04 5.97 24.61
C GLY A 499 0.18 6.12 23.73
N LYS A 500 0.09 5.67 22.48
CA LYS A 500 1.12 5.90 21.46
C LYS A 500 0.47 6.29 20.15
N ILE A 501 1.00 7.32 19.51
CA ILE A 501 0.68 7.68 18.14
C ILE A 501 1.94 7.45 17.32
N GLU A 502 1.82 6.72 16.22
CA GLU A 502 2.91 6.40 15.31
C GLU A 502 2.51 6.86 13.91
N PHE A 503 3.44 7.48 13.22
CA PHE A 503 3.30 7.97 11.86
C PHE A 503 4.43 7.38 11.01
N MET A 504 4.09 6.93 9.80
CA MET A 504 5.05 6.46 8.82
C MET A 504 4.68 7.00 7.44
N ASN A 505 5.69 7.53 6.75
CA ASN A 505 5.60 7.92 5.35
C ASN A 505 6.49 7.01 4.49
N THR A 506 5.94 6.49 3.40
CA THR A 506 6.63 5.64 2.42
C THR A 506 6.76 6.27 1.03
N SER A 507 6.20 7.46 0.79
CA SER A 507 6.21 8.10 -0.55
C SER A 507 7.46 8.91 -0.83
N TRP A 508 8.17 9.35 0.21
CA TRP A 508 9.37 10.13 0.02
C TRP A 508 10.52 9.25 -0.49
N SER A 509 11.43 9.85 -1.26
CA SER A 509 12.66 9.16 -1.70
C SER A 509 13.45 8.58 -0.52
N THR A 510 13.30 9.19 0.65
CA THR A 510 13.80 8.72 1.93
C THR A 510 12.62 8.54 2.90
N PRO A 511 12.17 7.31 3.16
CA PRO A 511 11.11 7.06 4.11
C PRO A 511 11.43 7.59 5.51
N LEU A 512 10.39 8.04 6.20
CA LEU A 512 10.52 8.56 7.56
C LEU A 512 9.32 8.18 8.41
N GLY A 513 9.49 8.36 9.72
CA GLY A 513 8.39 8.26 10.64
C GLY A 513 8.67 8.96 11.95
N ALA A 514 7.60 9.07 12.72
CA ALA A 514 7.60 9.71 14.02
C ALA A 514 6.70 8.92 14.95
N SER A 515 7.02 8.87 16.23
CA SER A 515 6.06 8.43 17.24
C SER A 515 6.14 9.26 18.50
N LEU A 516 5.00 9.34 19.19
CA LEU A 516 4.85 10.00 20.47
C LEU A 516 4.11 9.05 21.41
N GLN A 517 4.73 8.70 22.52
CA GLN A 517 4.20 7.81 23.54
C GLN A 517 4.01 8.57 24.86
N TYR A 518 2.86 8.42 25.48
CA TYR A 518 2.51 8.95 26.79
C TYR A 518 2.33 7.80 27.78
N PHE A 519 2.97 7.90 28.94
CA PHE A 519 2.79 7.01 30.09
C PHE A 519 3.46 7.62 31.32
N ASP A 520 2.88 7.43 32.51
CA ASP A 520 3.39 7.96 33.78
C ASP A 520 3.73 9.46 33.71
N GLU A 521 2.85 10.26 33.10
CA GLU A 521 3.00 11.72 32.98
C GLU A 521 4.27 12.18 32.22
N ALA A 522 4.89 11.25 31.49
CA ALA A 522 6.06 11.48 30.65
C ALA A 522 5.75 11.22 29.17
N LEU A 523 6.48 11.94 28.32
CA LEU A 523 6.45 11.77 26.87
C LEU A 523 7.76 11.14 26.39
N LEU A 524 7.63 10.12 25.53
CA LEU A 524 8.71 9.56 24.73
C LEU A 524 8.40 9.83 23.25
N GLY A 525 9.19 10.72 22.65
CA GLY A 525 9.20 10.97 21.22
C GLY A 525 10.26 10.11 20.53
N ASN A 526 9.94 9.61 19.33
CA ASN A 526 10.90 8.97 18.44
C ASN A 526 10.74 9.57 17.03
N LEU A 527 11.86 9.89 16.39
CA LEU A 527 11.93 10.30 14.99
C LEU A 527 12.88 9.36 14.27
N TRP A 528 12.53 8.95 13.06
CA TRP A 528 13.39 8.10 12.26
C TRP A 528 13.34 8.42 10.79
N LEU A 529 14.47 8.15 10.12
CA LEU A 529 14.67 8.36 8.69
C LEU A 529 15.51 7.21 8.14
N GLN A 530 15.07 6.59 7.05
CA GLN A 530 15.75 5.45 6.43
C GLN A 530 16.30 5.79 5.04
N ILE A 531 17.62 5.76 4.92
CA ILE A 531 18.36 5.95 3.67
C ILE A 531 18.63 4.57 3.05
N GLN A 532 18.15 4.35 1.82
CA GLN A 532 18.37 3.11 1.11
C GLN A 532 19.67 3.19 0.30
N ALA A 533 20.69 2.43 0.66
CA ALA A 533 21.98 2.41 -0.03
C ALA A 533 21.97 1.48 -1.26
N SER A 534 21.24 0.38 -1.19
CA SER A 534 21.01 -0.55 -2.30
C SER A 534 19.66 -1.25 -2.15
N GLN A 535 19.27 -2.11 -3.09
CA GLN A 535 18.02 -2.88 -2.97
C GLN A 535 17.97 -3.78 -1.71
N ASN A 536 19.15 -4.14 -1.18
CA ASN A 536 19.31 -5.08 -0.09
C ASN A 536 19.89 -4.43 1.18
N LEU A 537 20.38 -3.20 1.12
CA LEU A 537 21.01 -2.52 2.26
C LEU A 537 20.37 -1.16 2.52
N GLY A 538 19.87 -0.96 3.73
CA GLY A 538 19.37 0.32 4.22
C GLY A 538 20.07 0.75 5.51
N PHE A 539 20.20 2.05 5.70
CA PHE A 539 20.66 2.66 6.95
C PHE A 539 19.55 3.51 7.53
N ARG A 540 19.22 3.30 8.79
CA ARG A 540 18.18 4.04 9.50
C ARG A 540 18.80 4.83 10.64
N LEU A 541 18.50 6.12 10.65
CA LEU A 541 18.80 7.04 11.74
C LEU A 541 17.57 7.13 12.62
N ASP A 542 17.74 6.86 13.91
CA ASP A 542 16.69 6.93 14.92
C ASP A 542 17.11 7.94 15.99
N VAL A 543 16.16 8.72 16.48
CA VAL A 543 16.35 9.70 17.54
C VAL A 543 15.23 9.53 18.56
N ASN A 544 15.58 9.15 19.78
CA ASN A 544 14.65 9.03 20.90
C ASN A 544 14.82 10.21 21.87
N MET A 545 13.70 10.74 22.34
CA MET A 545 13.61 11.89 23.24
C MET A 545 12.64 11.58 24.37
N PHE A 546 13.12 11.57 25.61
CA PHE A 546 12.28 11.34 26.80
C PHE A 546 12.26 12.58 27.69
N THR A 547 11.09 12.94 28.21
CA THR A 547 10.96 13.96 29.26
C THR A 547 9.67 13.76 30.09
N PRO A 548 9.73 13.84 31.43
CA PRO A 548 8.55 13.97 32.26
C PRO A 548 7.96 15.37 32.09
N VAL A 549 6.68 15.47 31.74
CA VAL A 549 6.03 16.75 31.35
C VAL A 549 5.10 17.26 32.43
N PHE A 550 4.32 16.37 33.06
CA PHE A 550 3.30 16.74 34.03
C PHE A 550 3.70 16.43 35.48
N ARG A 551 4.94 15.96 35.69
CA ARG A 551 5.53 15.71 37.00
C ARG A 551 7.02 16.01 36.99
N ASP A 552 7.57 16.12 38.19
CA ASP A 552 9.01 16.12 38.38
C ASP A 552 9.60 14.74 38.01
N PRO A 553 10.87 14.70 37.56
CA PRO A 553 11.59 13.45 37.32
C PRO A 553 11.62 12.60 38.59
N ARG A 554 11.33 11.31 38.46
CA ARG A 554 11.49 10.39 39.60
C ARG A 554 12.98 10.23 39.93
N ALA A 555 13.30 9.75 41.13
CA ALA A 555 14.69 9.64 41.60
C ALA A 555 15.61 8.87 40.61
N TRP A 556 15.06 7.90 39.88
CA TRP A 556 15.78 7.10 38.89
C TRP A 556 15.73 7.69 37.46
N GLU A 557 15.16 8.87 37.24
CA GLU A 557 14.98 9.45 35.92
C GLU A 557 15.78 10.73 35.72
N ASN A 558 16.11 11.00 34.47
CA ASN A 558 16.66 12.28 34.03
C ASN A 558 15.53 13.23 33.64
N SER A 559 15.76 14.53 33.76
CA SER A 559 14.81 15.57 33.35
C SER A 559 14.57 15.61 31.84
N ALA A 560 15.59 15.28 31.06
CA ALA A 560 15.48 15.04 29.63
C ALA A 560 16.55 14.05 29.19
N VAL A 561 16.22 13.22 28.21
CA VAL A 561 17.18 12.27 27.62
C VAL A 561 17.06 12.33 26.11
N PHE A 562 18.20 12.43 25.43
CA PHE A 562 18.32 12.40 23.98
C PHE A 562 19.24 11.25 23.57
N MET A 563 18.77 10.38 22.68
CA MET A 563 19.49 9.17 22.27
C MET A 563 19.41 8.99 20.76
N PRO A 564 20.49 9.32 20.03
CA PRO A 564 20.60 8.97 18.62
C PRO A 564 21.05 7.51 18.50
N SER A 565 20.58 6.82 17.46
CA SER A 565 21.05 5.50 17.07
C SER A 565 21.07 5.34 15.56
N LEU A 566 21.99 4.49 15.08
CA LEU A 566 22.12 4.12 13.68
C LEU A 566 21.89 2.61 13.56
N ARG A 567 21.03 2.22 12.62
CA ARG A 567 20.72 0.83 12.29
C ARG A 567 21.08 0.52 10.85
N ALA A 568 21.79 -0.57 10.62
CA ALA A 568 21.98 -1.17 9.32
C ALA A 568 20.98 -2.32 9.14
N ILE A 569 20.27 -2.33 8.01
CA ILE A 569 19.25 -3.33 7.66
C ILE A 569 19.70 -3.99 6.36
N LEU A 570 20.05 -5.28 6.43
CA LEU A 570 20.50 -6.09 5.32
C LEU A 570 19.47 -7.16 4.97
N ASN A 571 19.12 -7.28 3.70
CA ASN A 571 18.21 -8.30 3.17
C ASN A 571 18.94 -9.22 2.18
N PHE A 572 18.78 -10.54 2.31
CA PHE A 572 19.49 -11.52 1.46
C PHE A 572 18.74 -12.85 1.28
#